data_AF-A0A3E0IKM2-F1
#
_entry.id   AF-A0A3E0IKM2-F1
#
_cell.length_a   1.000
_cell.length_b   1.000
_cell.length_c   1.000
_cell.angle_alpha   90.00
_cell.angle_beta   90.00
_cell.angle_gamma   90.00
#
_symmetry.space_group_name_H-M   'P 1'
#
loop_
_entity.id
_entity.type
_entity.pdbx_description
1 polymer ?
#
loop_
_entity_poly.entity_id
_entity_poly.type
_entity_poly.pdbx_seq_one_letter_code
_entity_poly.pdbx_strand_id
1 'polypeptide(L)'
;GLGTVIYLIFNGAVLGSSIQTASKFQDMDISEIVLALLPHGIFEIPAMIISGLIGFQIIEYLLLFFSNNISVLIKDFLKQLLLRIIIVLILTTLAGVIEWYITFKFFKGDYL
;
A
#
# COMPACT_ATOMS: atom_id res chain seq x y z
N GLY A 1 2.45 15.66 7.18
CA GLY A 1 1.87 16.55 8.22
C GLY A 1 1.82 15.84 9.55
N LEU A 2 1.29 16.46 10.62
CA LEU A 2 1.15 15.82 11.94
C LEU A 2 0.39 14.49 11.89
N GLY A 3 -0.68 14.42 11.09
CA GLY A 3 -1.42 13.17 10.88
C GLY A 3 -0.56 12.04 10.31
N THR A 4 0.37 12.35 9.40
CA THR A 4 1.32 11.36 8.86
C THR A 4 2.24 10.80 9.94
N VAL A 5 2.72 11.66 10.84
CA VAL A 5 3.59 11.24 11.94
C VAL A 5 2.85 10.30 12.91
N ILE A 6 1.61 10.65 13.26
CA ILE A 6 0.75 9.82 14.10
C ILE A 6 0.49 8.46 13.44
N TYR A 7 0.18 8.44 12.15
CA TYR A 7 -0.01 7.21 11.39
C TYR A 7 1.25 6.33 11.34
N LEU A 8 2.44 6.93 11.17
CA LEU A 8 3.69 6.17 11.17
C LEU A 8 3.96 5.53 12.53
N ILE A 9 3.69 6.23 13.63
CA ILE A 9 3.82 5.67 14.98
C ILE A 9 2.84 4.50 15.18
N PHE A 10 1.58 4.68 14.78
CA PHE A 10 0.57 3.62 14.92
C PHE A 10 0.91 2.39 14.06
N ASN A 11 1.30 2.60 12.80
CA ASN A 11 1.73 1.51 11.91
C ASN A 11 2.96 0.78 12.47
N GLY A 12 3.93 1.51 13.03
CA GLY A 12 5.09 0.90 13.68
C GLY A 12 4.72 0.08 14.91
N ALA A 13 3.78 0.57 15.74
CA ALA A 13 3.29 -0.15 16.91
C ALA A 13 2.54 -1.44 16.52
N VAL A 14 1.65 -1.38 15.52
CA VAL A 14 0.93 -2.54 14.99
C VAL A 14 1.90 -3.56 14.41
N LEU A 15 2.86 -3.12 13.59
CA LEU A 15 3.85 -4.00 12.98
C LEU A 15 4.74 -4.68 14.03
N GLY A 16 5.17 -3.95 15.06
CA GLY A 16 5.91 -4.53 16.19
C GLY A 16 5.09 -5.54 16.99
N SER A 17 3.81 -5.26 17.22
CA SER A 17 2.88 -6.20 17.85
C SER A 17 2.75 -7.49 17.02
N SER A 18 2.56 -7.37 15.71
CA SER A 18 2.46 -8.51 14.79
C SER A 18 3.72 -9.37 14.78
N ILE A 19 4.91 -8.75 14.75
CA ILE A 19 6.20 -9.47 14.82
C ILE A 19 6.33 -10.22 16.15
N GLN A 20 5.98 -9.58 17.27
CA GLN A 20 6.02 -10.23 18.57
C GLN A 20 5.06 -11.43 18.61
N THR A 21 3.87 -11.30 18.03
CA THR A 21 2.90 -12.40 17.97
C THR A 21 3.42 -13.56 17.11
N ALA A 22 3.94 -13.27 15.93
CA ALA A 22 4.51 -14.27 15.03
C ALA A 22 5.68 -15.04 15.67
N SER A 23 6.61 -14.30 16.30
CA SER A 23 7.78 -14.93 16.92
C SER A 23 7.46 -15.74 18.19
N LYS A 24 6.50 -15.30 19.02
CA LYS A 24 6.21 -15.95 20.32
C LYS A 24 5.10 -16.99 20.30
N PHE A 25 4.11 -16.86 19.43
CA PHE A 25 2.91 -17.71 19.43
C PHE A 25 2.82 -18.63 18.23
N GLN A 26 3.55 -18.33 17.15
CA GLN A 26 3.57 -19.13 15.92
C GLN A 26 4.94 -19.79 15.69
N ASP A 27 5.88 -19.62 16.64
CA ASP A 27 7.26 -20.10 16.58
C ASP A 27 7.96 -19.78 15.24
N MET A 28 7.57 -18.67 14.60
CA MET A 28 8.11 -18.29 13.30
C MET A 28 9.52 -17.75 13.44
N ASP A 29 10.42 -18.24 12.58
CA ASP A 29 11.77 -17.73 12.49
C ASP A 29 11.80 -16.32 11.86
N ILE A 30 12.87 -15.58 12.11
CA ILE A 30 13.04 -14.20 11.58
C ILE A 30 12.96 -14.19 10.04
N SER A 31 13.47 -15.22 9.37
CA SER A 31 13.39 -15.38 7.92
C SER A 31 11.94 -15.48 7.41
N GLU A 32 11.10 -16.20 8.14
CA GLU A 32 9.69 -16.41 7.83
C GLU A 32 8.88 -15.12 8.01
N ILE A 33 9.17 -14.39 9.08
CA ILE A 33 8.58 -13.07 9.35
C ILE A 33 8.96 -12.09 8.23
N VAL A 34 10.23 -12.07 7.80
CA VAL A 34 10.67 -11.23 6.69
C VAL A 34 9.97 -11.62 5.38
N LEU A 35 9.84 -12.92 5.09
CA LEU A 35 9.11 -13.41 3.92
C LEU A 35 7.64 -13.01 3.92
N ALA A 36 6.98 -13.00 5.09
CA ALA A 36 5.61 -12.54 5.25
C ALA A 36 5.46 -11.01 5.06
N LEU A 37 6.47 -10.22 5.45
CA LEU A 37 6.49 -8.76 5.29
C LEU A 37 6.87 -8.29 3.88
N LEU A 38 7.59 -9.13 3.13
CA LEU A 38 8.16 -8.80 1.83
C LEU A 38 7.12 -8.38 0.77
N PRO A 39 5.95 -9.03 0.64
CA PRO A 39 4.90 -8.62 -0.29
C PRO A 39 4.41 -7.19 -0.02
N HIS A 40 4.20 -6.84 1.26
CA HIS A 40 3.76 -5.50 1.63
C HIS A 40 4.80 -4.44 1.24
N GLY A 41 6.08 -4.69 1.52
CA GLY A 41 7.16 -3.77 1.14
C GLY A 41 7.27 -3.54 -0.38
N ILE A 42 7.09 -4.58 -1.19
CA ILE A 42 7.27 -4.50 -2.65
C ILE A 42 6.06 -3.88 -3.34
N PHE A 43 4.83 -4.20 -2.91
CA PHE A 43 3.62 -3.80 -3.63
C PHE A 43 2.91 -2.60 -3.00
N GLU A 44 2.82 -2.54 -1.67
CA GLU A 44 2.07 -1.47 -0.99
C GLU A 44 2.86 -0.16 -0.94
N ILE A 45 4.19 -0.19 -0.79
CA ILE A 45 4.99 1.04 -0.77
C ILE A 45 4.84 1.81 -2.11
N PRO A 46 5.01 1.20 -3.30
CA PRO A 46 4.73 1.90 -4.55
C PRO A 46 3.28 2.37 -4.67
N ALA A 47 2.32 1.57 -4.22
CA ALA A 47 0.91 1.96 -4.22
C ALA A 47 0.65 3.20 -3.35
N MET A 48 1.28 3.28 -2.17
CA MET A 48 1.18 4.43 -1.27
C MET A 48 1.84 5.69 -1.84
N ILE A 49 2.98 5.55 -2.54
CA ILE A 49 3.61 6.68 -3.25
C ILE A 49 2.67 7.21 -4.34
N ILE A 50 2.10 6.33 -5.16
CA ILE A 50 1.14 6.72 -6.22
C ILE A 50 -0.10 7.38 -5.62
N SER A 51 -0.63 6.84 -4.52
CA SER A 51 -1.75 7.43 -3.79
C SER A 51 -1.43 8.84 -3.27
N GLY A 52 -0.22 9.04 -2.75
CA GLY A 52 0.27 10.38 -2.37
C GLY A 52 0.30 11.35 -3.54
N LEU A 53 0.74 10.91 -4.72
CA LEU A 53 0.76 11.73 -5.94
C LEU A 53 -0.65 12.14 -6.40
N ILE A 54 -1.65 11.28 -6.22
CA ILE A 54 -3.05 11.62 -6.51
C ILE A 54 -3.50 12.83 -5.69
N GLY A 55 -3.10 12.91 -4.42
CA GLY A 55 -3.41 14.04 -3.55
C GLY A 55 -2.86 15.38 -4.08
N PHE A 56 -1.65 15.37 -4.63
CA PHE A 56 -1.04 16.55 -5.26
C PHE A 56 -1.67 16.89 -6.62
N GLN A 57 -2.08 15.88 -7.39
CA GLN A 57 -2.73 16.07 -8.69
C GLN A 57 -4.01 16.93 -8.57
N ILE A 58 -4.75 16.79 -7.47
CA ILE A 58 -5.95 17.61 -7.20
C ILE A 58 -5.56 19.10 -7.06
N ILE A 59 -4.46 19.39 -6.36
CA ILE A 59 -3.98 20.77 -6.14
C ILE A 59 -3.50 21.39 -7.46
N GLU A 60 -2.73 20.64 -8.25
CA GLU A 60 -2.28 21.06 -9.59
C GLU A 60 -3.47 21.45 -10.48
N TYR A 61 -4.51 20.62 -10.50
CA TYR A 61 -5.70 20.87 -11.28
C TYR A 61 -6.52 22.08 -10.79
N LEU A 62 -6.55 22.32 -9.47
CA LEU A 62 -7.20 23.49 -8.90
C LEU A 62 -6.51 24.79 -9.36
N LEU A 63 -5.18 24.79 -9.49
CA LEU A 63 -4.42 25.94 -10.01
C LEU A 63 -4.70 26.18 -11.50
N LEU A 64 -4.77 25.11 -12.30
CA LEU A 64 -5.02 25.18 -13.74
C LEU A 64 -6.46 25.55 -14.11
N PHE A 65 -7.41 25.34 -13.18
CA PHE A 65 -8.83 25.65 -13.36
C PHE A 65 -9.07 27.12 -13.76
N PHE A 66 -8.22 28.05 -13.31
CA PHE A 66 -8.36 29.47 -13.60
C PHE A 66 -7.90 29.89 -15.01
N SER A 67 -7.23 29.02 -15.77
CA SER A 67 -6.52 29.42 -17.01
C SER A 67 -6.98 28.73 -18.29
N ASN A 68 -7.78 27.65 -18.23
CA ASN A 68 -7.97 26.73 -19.36
C ASN A 68 -9.43 26.30 -19.59
N ASN A 69 -9.68 25.67 -20.75
CA ASN A 69 -10.98 25.08 -21.08
C ASN A 69 -11.33 23.93 -20.12
N ILE A 70 -12.25 24.21 -19.19
CA ILE A 70 -12.67 23.35 -18.07
C ILE A 70 -13.09 21.94 -18.50
N SER A 71 -13.80 21.81 -19.62
CA SER A 71 -14.36 20.52 -20.06
C SER A 71 -13.30 19.50 -20.51
N VAL A 72 -12.22 19.96 -21.12
CA VAL A 72 -11.09 19.11 -21.55
C VAL A 72 -10.26 18.73 -20.33
N LEU A 73 -9.99 19.70 -19.46
CA LEU A 73 -9.23 19.53 -18.23
C LEU A 73 -9.86 18.45 -17.34
N ILE A 74 -11.17 18.56 -17.04
CA ILE A 74 -11.87 17.59 -16.17
C ILE A 74 -11.82 16.16 -16.72
N LYS A 75 -11.94 15.98 -18.04
CA LYS A 75 -11.86 14.64 -18.66
C LYS A 75 -10.49 14.01 -18.46
N ASP A 76 -9.43 14.77 -18.70
CA ASP A 76 -8.06 14.29 -18.50
C ASP A 76 -7.75 14.03 -17.03
N PHE A 77 -8.23 14.88 -16.12
CA PHE A 77 -8.15 14.65 -14.68
C PHE A 77 -8.76 13.32 -14.28
N LEU A 78 -10.04 13.11 -14.64
CA LEU A 78 -10.78 11.90 -14.26
C LEU A 78 -10.12 10.66 -14.85
N LYS A 79 -9.66 10.72 -16.10
CA LYS A 79 -8.96 9.60 -16.74
C LYS A 79 -7.68 9.23 -15.99
N GLN A 80 -6.84 10.22 -15.67
CA GLN A 80 -5.59 9.99 -14.94
C GLN A 80 -5.83 9.52 -13.50
N LEU A 81 -6.80 10.14 -12.81
CA LEU A 81 -7.21 9.77 -11.46
C LEU A 81 -7.66 8.31 -11.42
N LEU A 82 -8.57 7.93 -12.32
CA LEU A 82 -9.13 6.58 -12.40
C LEU A 82 -8.03 5.55 -12.72
N LEU A 83 -7.13 5.87 -13.66
CA LEU A 83 -5.99 5.01 -13.98
C LEU A 83 -5.06 4.80 -12.78
N ARG A 84 -4.72 5.85 -12.04
CA ARG A 84 -3.87 5.74 -10.85
C ARG A 84 -4.56 4.94 -9.73
N ILE A 85 -5.85 5.15 -9.51
CA ILE A 85 -6.65 4.36 -8.54
C ILE A 85 -6.65 2.88 -8.91
N ILE A 86 -6.85 2.55 -10.19
CA ILE A 86 -6.79 1.16 -10.66
C ILE A 86 -5.42 0.55 -10.40
N ILE A 87 -4.33 1.28 -10.68
CA ILE A 87 -2.97 0.79 -10.41
C ILE A 87 -2.78 0.52 -8.92
N VAL A 88 -3.20 1.43 -8.05
CA VAL A 88 -3.13 1.27 -6.59
C VAL A 88 -3.90 0.03 -6.16
N LEU A 89 -5.14 -0.15 -6.63
CA LEU A 89 -5.96 -1.32 -6.35
C LEU A 89 -5.30 -2.63 -6.81
N ILE A 90 -4.73 -2.65 -8.01
CA ILE A 90 -4.06 -3.84 -8.53
C ILE A 90 -2.85 -4.19 -7.65
N LEU A 91 -2.01 -3.21 -7.33
CA LEU A 91 -0.82 -3.43 -6.51
C LEU A 91 -1.18 -3.93 -5.11
N THR A 92 -2.13 -3.31 -4.42
CA THR A 92 -2.54 -3.74 -3.08
C THR A 92 -3.22 -5.10 -3.09
N THR A 93 -4.01 -5.40 -4.13
CA THR A 93 -4.62 -6.73 -4.29
C THR A 93 -3.56 -7.80 -4.52
N LEU A 94 -2.53 -7.53 -5.34
CA LEU A 94 -1.43 -8.45 -5.57
C LEU A 94 -0.65 -8.72 -4.27
N ALA A 95 -0.44 -7.71 -3.43
CA ALA A 95 0.17 -7.87 -2.11
C ALA A 95 -0.59 -8.92 -1.27
N GLY A 96 -1.92 -8.74 -1.13
CA GLY A 96 -2.77 -9.64 -0.35
C GLY A 96 -2.90 -11.05 -0.94
N VAL A 97 -2.92 -11.19 -2.27
CA VAL A 97 -2.93 -12.52 -2.92
C VAL A 97 -1.64 -13.29 -2.63
N ILE A 98 -0.49 -12.60 -2.68
CA ILE A 98 0.81 -13.22 -2.38
C ILE A 98 0.91 -13.56 -0.88
N GLU A 99 0.46 -12.66 0.00
CA GLU A 99 0.38 -12.91 1.44
C GLU A 99 -0.49 -14.14 1.76
N TRP A 100 -1.67 -14.25 1.13
CA TRP A 100 -2.54 -15.42 1.27
C TRP A 100 -1.84 -16.70 0.84
N TYR A 101 -1.12 -16.68 -0.28
CA TYR A 101 -0.36 -17.83 -0.76
C TYR A 101 0.77 -18.24 0.21
N ILE A 102 1.50 -17.26 0.76
CA ILE A 102 2.56 -17.48 1.74
C ILE A 102 1.98 -18.05 3.04
N THR A 103 0.89 -17.47 3.54
CA THR A 103 0.19 -17.90 4.76
C THR A 103 -0.38 -19.30 4.61
N PHE A 104 -0.95 -19.62 3.45
CA PHE A 104 -1.47 -20.96 3.17
C PHE A 104 -0.36 -22.01 3.18
N LYS A 105 0.85 -21.67 2.69
CA LYS A 105 2.02 -22.57 2.80
C LYS A 105 2.45 -22.80 4.24
N PHE A 106 2.46 -21.76 5.07
CA PHE A 106 2.73 -21.91 6.51
C PHE A 106 1.74 -22.85 7.18
N PHE A 107 0.45 -22.72 6.87
CA PHE A 107 -0.58 -23.57 7.48
C PHE A 107 -0.47 -25.05 7.08
N LYS A 108 0.06 -25.33 5.87
CA LYS A 108 0.20 -26.70 5.37
C LYS A 108 1.48 -27.40 5.85
N GLY A 109 2.40 -26.66 6.49
CA GLY A 109 3.68 -27.20 6.96
C GLY A 109 4.68 -27.49 5.83
N ASP A 110 4.47 -26.92 4.63
CA ASP A 110 5.29 -27.20 3.44
C ASP A 110 6.57 -26.32 3.40
N TYR A 111 7.33 -26.28 4.51
CA TYR A 111 8.72 -25.83 4.52
C TYR A 111 9.61 -27.02 4.91
N LEU A 112 10.17 -27.66 3.88
CA LEU A 112 11.01 -28.88 3.87
C LEU A 112 10.26 -30.22 4.05
#